data_AF-A0A356T3L8-F1
#
_entry.id   AF-A0A356T3L8-F1
#
_cell.length_a   1.000
_cell.length_b   1.000
_cell.length_c   1.000
_cell.angle_alpha   90.00
_cell.angle_beta   90.00
_cell.angle_gamma   90.00
#
_symmetry.space_group_name_H-M   'P 1'
#
loop_
_entity.id
_entity.type
_entity.pdbx_description
1 polymer ?
#
loop_
_entity_poly.entity_id
_entity_poly.type
_entity_poly.pdbx_seq_one_letter_code
_entity_poly.pdbx_strand_id
1 'polypeptide(L)'
;ADGRPLAEAAELLSDTLVTDVLEGTSSTLRLQDLGAHARYGSVASVVALRLSSVLCVPMRLGPRVLGAIYLGHHEPRRGFSDAQARDLRVLASMALPLLAQLRRP
;
A
#
# COMPACT_ATOMS: atom_id res chain seq x y z
N ALA A 1 -8.54 13.93 -7.19
CA ALA A 1 -7.35 13.66 -6.35
C ALA A 1 -6.13 13.94 -7.22
N ASP A 2 -5.41 15.01 -6.94
CA ASP A 2 -4.55 15.69 -7.92
C ASP A 2 -3.15 15.06 -8.02
N GLY A 3 -3.00 13.81 -7.57
CA GLY A 3 -1.76 13.03 -7.64
C GLY A 3 -0.57 13.60 -6.86
N ARG A 4 -0.75 14.67 -6.08
CA ARG A 4 0.34 15.33 -5.35
C ARG A 4 0.88 14.41 -4.25
N PRO A 5 2.21 14.30 -4.09
CA PRO A 5 2.82 13.62 -2.96
C PRO A 5 2.30 14.23 -1.65
N LEU A 6 1.85 13.38 -0.73
CA LEU A 6 1.45 13.82 0.59
C LEU A 6 2.71 13.85 1.45
N ALA A 7 3.20 15.06 1.74
CA ALA A 7 4.45 15.27 2.50
C ALA A 7 4.43 14.60 3.88
N GLU A 8 3.25 14.49 4.48
CA GLU A 8 2.99 13.85 5.78
C GLU A 8 2.48 12.41 5.65
N ALA A 9 2.57 11.79 4.46
CA ALA A 9 2.14 10.40 4.26
C ALA A 9 2.83 9.45 5.24
N ALA A 10 4.11 9.69 5.53
CA ALA A 10 4.89 8.88 6.47
C ALA A 10 4.36 8.98 7.91
N GLU A 11 3.85 10.15 8.32
CA GLU A 11 3.29 10.34 9.68
C GLU A 11 1.89 9.72 9.80
N LEU A 12 1.15 9.68 8.69
CA LEU A 12 -0.18 9.09 8.62
C LEU A 12 -0.16 7.56 8.47
N LEU A 13 0.89 7.02 7.85
CA LEU A 13 1.14 5.60 7.65
C LEU A 13 1.97 5.05 8.82
N SER A 14 1.39 4.82 10.01
CA SER A 14 2.05 4.01 11.05
C SER A 14 2.21 2.53 10.61
N ASP A 15 3.20 2.29 9.76
CA ASP A 15 4.34 1.37 9.84
C ASP A 15 4.18 -0.10 10.30
N THR A 16 2.99 -0.71 10.28
CA THR A 16 2.90 -2.18 10.37
C THR A 16 2.57 -2.81 9.03
N LEU A 17 1.53 -2.32 8.36
CA LEU A 17 1.07 -2.85 7.07
C LEU A 17 2.10 -2.69 5.95
N VAL A 18 2.67 -1.49 5.83
CA VAL A 18 3.67 -1.19 4.80
C VAL A 18 4.96 -1.93 5.10
N THR A 19 5.38 -1.94 6.37
CA THR A 19 6.57 -2.66 6.84
C THR A 19 6.49 -4.16 6.55
N ASP A 20 5.37 -4.83 6.85
CA ASP A 20 5.16 -6.25 6.53
C ASP A 20 5.34 -6.56 5.03
N VAL A 21 4.96 -5.62 4.15
CA VAL A 21 5.10 -5.75 2.70
C VAL A 21 6.53 -5.47 2.25
N LEU A 22 7.19 -4.49 2.86
CA LEU A 22 8.58 -4.11 2.57
C LEU A 22 9.58 -5.17 3.03
N GLU A 23 9.36 -5.76 4.21
CA GLU A 23 10.19 -6.85 4.76
C GLU A 23 10.00 -8.18 4.02
N GLY A 24 9.01 -8.25 3.12
CA GLY A 24 8.73 -9.45 2.33
C GLY A 24 7.96 -10.53 3.08
N THR A 25 7.51 -10.25 4.31
CA THR A 25 6.62 -11.09 5.11
C THR A 25 5.27 -11.31 4.40
N SER A 26 4.88 -10.40 3.50
CA SER A 26 3.68 -10.55 2.66
C SER A 26 3.91 -10.13 1.20
N SER A 27 3.44 -10.94 0.25
CA SER A 27 3.64 -10.69 -1.18
C SER A 27 2.70 -9.62 -1.76
N THR A 28 1.55 -9.39 -1.13
CA THR A 28 0.57 -8.32 -1.35
C THR A 28 -0.41 -8.38 -0.18
N LEU A 29 -0.72 -7.23 0.43
CA LEU A 29 -1.76 -7.15 1.45
C LEU A 29 -3.02 -6.55 0.85
N ARG A 30 -4.14 -7.25 1.00
CA ARG A 30 -5.46 -6.72 0.66
C ARG A 30 -6.38 -6.96 1.83
N LEU A 31 -6.76 -5.87 2.48
CA LEU A 31 -7.57 -5.88 3.68
C LEU A 31 -8.87 -5.14 3.41
N GLN A 32 -9.96 -5.74 3.85
CA GLN A 32 -11.28 -5.14 3.90
C GLN A 32 -11.70 -5.08 5.36
N ASP A 33 -12.59 -4.14 5.68
CA ASP A 33 -13.11 -3.93 7.03
C ASP A 33 -11.99 -3.85 8.07
N LEU A 34 -11.02 -2.96 7.83
CA LEU A 34 -9.82 -2.79 8.66
C LEU A 34 -10.13 -2.65 10.16
N GLY A 35 -11.20 -1.93 10.51
CA GLY A 35 -11.64 -1.77 11.90
C GLY A 35 -12.06 -3.07 12.59
N ALA A 36 -12.45 -4.11 11.83
CA ALA A 36 -12.80 -5.44 12.34
C ALA A 36 -11.62 -6.44 12.25
N HIS A 37 -10.48 -6.03 11.68
CA HIS A 37 -9.38 -6.95 11.38
C HIS A 37 -8.49 -7.16 12.62
N ALA A 38 -8.38 -8.41 13.11
CA ALA A 38 -7.73 -8.73 14.39
C ALA A 38 -6.28 -8.23 14.55
N ARG A 39 -5.49 -8.25 13.47
CA ARG A 39 -4.07 -7.82 13.48
C ARG A 39 -3.87 -6.32 13.25
N TYR A 40 -4.82 -5.65 12.60
CA TYR A 40 -4.61 -4.30 12.06
C TYR A 40 -5.65 -3.25 12.50
N GLY A 41 -6.78 -3.66 13.10
CA GLY A 41 -7.86 -2.78 13.50
C GLY A 41 -7.54 -1.88 14.70
N SER A 42 -6.51 -2.22 15.48
CA SER A 42 -6.00 -1.41 16.60
C SER A 42 -4.76 -0.58 16.22
N VAL A 43 -4.28 -0.67 14.97
CA VAL A 43 -3.09 0.08 14.54
C VAL A 43 -3.45 1.56 14.47
N ALA A 44 -2.67 2.40 15.16
CA ALA A 44 -2.92 3.84 15.29
C ALA A 44 -3.13 4.53 13.92
N SER A 45 -2.37 4.16 12.89
CA SER A 45 -2.55 4.64 11.51
C SER A 45 -3.94 4.37 10.93
N VAL A 46 -4.44 3.14 11.11
CA VAL A 46 -5.73 2.69 10.56
C VAL A 46 -6.87 3.45 11.23
N VAL A 47 -6.75 3.65 12.54
CA VAL A 47 -7.70 4.42 13.35
C VAL A 47 -7.66 5.91 12.98
N ALA A 48 -6.46 6.48 12.84
CA ALA A 48 -6.25 7.89 12.52
C ALA A 48 -6.73 8.25 11.10
N LEU A 49 -6.47 7.38 10.12
CA LEU A 49 -6.88 7.58 8.73
C LEU A 49 -8.33 7.15 8.44
N ARG A 50 -9.03 6.53 9.41
CA ARG A 50 -10.38 5.98 9.28
C ARG A 50 -10.54 5.14 8.00
N LEU A 51 -9.52 4.35 7.67
CA LEU A 51 -9.53 3.53 6.46
C LEU A 51 -10.47 2.35 6.64
N SER A 52 -11.34 2.13 5.65
CA SER A 52 -12.21 0.97 5.58
C SER A 52 -11.52 -0.20 4.88
N SER A 53 -10.69 0.07 3.87
CA SER A 53 -9.98 -0.94 3.09
C SER A 53 -8.60 -0.45 2.65
N VAL A 54 -7.68 -1.40 2.49
CA VAL A 54 -6.30 -1.15 2.05
C VAL A 54 -5.87 -2.19 1.05
N LEU A 55 -5.14 -1.74 0.03
CA LEU A 55 -4.37 -2.58 -0.88
C LEU A 55 -2.92 -2.07 -0.89
N CYS A 56 -2.00 -2.92 -0.43
CA CYS A 56 -0.58 -2.65 -0.43
C CYS A 56 0.14 -3.68 -1.29
N VAL A 57 0.80 -3.20 -2.35
CA VAL A 57 1.48 -4.04 -3.33
C VAL A 57 2.97 -3.69 -3.35
N PRO A 58 3.87 -4.64 -3.10
CA PRO A 58 5.30 -4.40 -3.17
C PRO A 58 5.74 -4.18 -4.61
N MET A 59 6.67 -3.25 -4.77
CA MET A 59 7.40 -3.04 -6.01
C MET A 59 8.73 -3.79 -5.89
N ARG A 60 8.99 -4.71 -6.82
CA ARG A 60 10.16 -5.59 -6.79
C ARG A 60 11.07 -5.37 -7.99
N LEU A 61 12.38 -5.50 -7.75
CA LEU A 61 13.40 -5.65 -8.78
C LEU A 61 14.17 -6.95 -8.50
N GLY A 62 13.87 -8.00 -9.25
CA GLY A 62 14.34 -9.35 -8.94
C GLY A 62 13.81 -9.82 -7.57
N PRO A 63 14.66 -10.38 -6.69
CA PRO A 63 14.24 -10.87 -5.37
C PRO A 63 14.05 -9.75 -4.33
N ARG A 64 14.42 -8.50 -4.65
CA ARG A 64 14.40 -7.39 -3.68
C ARG A 64 13.13 -6.56 -3.82
N VAL A 65 12.50 -6.25 -2.68
CA VAL A 65 11.47 -5.21 -2.59
C VAL A 65 12.18 -3.86 -2.45
N LEU A 66 11.91 -2.93 -3.36
CA LEU A 66 12.52 -1.58 -3.34
C LEU A 66 11.53 -0.49 -2.94
N GLY A 67 10.25 -0.85 -2.75
CA GLY A 67 9.18 0.05 -2.36
C GLY A 67 7.83 -0.66 -2.35
N ALA A 68 6.76 0.08 -2.07
CA ALA A 68 5.39 -0.43 -2.13
C ALA A 68 4.44 0.67 -2.60
N ILE A 69 3.37 0.26 -3.30
CA ILE A 69 2.23 1.12 -3.59
C ILE A 69 1.16 0.83 -2.55
N TYR A 70 0.76 1.85 -1.80
CA TYR A 70 -0.29 1.77 -0.79
C TYR A 70 -1.52 2.55 -1.26
N LEU A 71 -2.66 1.88 -1.32
CA LEU A 71 -3.96 2.48 -1.59
C LEU A 71 -4.85 2.27 -0.38
N GLY A 72 -5.44 3.36 0.13
CA GLY A 72 -6.44 3.34 1.19
C GLY A 72 -7.77 3.87 0.70
N HIS A 73 -8.86 3.31 1.20
CA HIS A 73 -10.21 3.83 1.00
C HIS A 73 -10.83 4.21 2.34
N HIS A 74 -11.57 5.33 2.38
CA HIS A 74 -12.26 5.79 3.60
C HIS A 74 -13.73 5.33 3.64
N GLU A 75 -14.34 5.03 2.48
CA GLU A 75 -15.76 4.64 2.42
C GLU A 75 -15.96 3.19 2.88
N PRO A 76 -16.75 2.94 3.95
CA PRO A 76 -17.13 1.59 4.36
C PRO A 76 -17.89 0.94 3.20
N ARG A 77 -17.54 -0.30 2.82
CA ARG A 77 -18.08 -1.11 1.71
C ARG A 77 -17.37 -1.02 0.35
N ARG A 78 -16.41 -0.10 0.16
CA ARG A 78 -15.53 -0.15 -1.02
C ARG A 78 -14.22 -0.85 -0.70
N GLY A 79 -14.21 -2.16 -0.95
CA GLY A 79 -12.99 -2.97 -0.96
C GLY A 79 -12.35 -3.02 -2.35
N PHE A 80 -11.12 -3.51 -2.41
CA PHE A 80 -10.44 -3.78 -3.66
C PHE A 80 -10.82 -5.18 -4.19
N SER A 81 -11.20 -5.28 -5.46
CA SER A 81 -11.47 -6.55 -6.13
C SER A 81 -10.18 -7.29 -6.48
N ASP A 82 -10.28 -8.57 -6.84
CA ASP A 82 -9.12 -9.36 -7.30
C ASP A 82 -8.55 -8.79 -8.60
N ALA A 83 -9.41 -8.27 -9.48
CA ALA A 83 -9.00 -7.62 -10.72
C ALA A 83 -8.15 -6.37 -10.42
N GLN A 84 -8.64 -5.49 -9.53
CA GLN A 84 -7.90 -4.30 -9.11
C GLN A 84 -6.56 -4.64 -8.45
N ALA A 85 -6.51 -5.70 -7.64
CA ALA A 85 -5.25 -6.16 -7.03
C ALA A 85 -4.26 -6.70 -8.08
N ARG A 86 -4.74 -7.40 -9.11
CA ARG A 86 -3.90 -7.87 -10.23
C ARG A 86 -3.39 -6.70 -11.06
N ASP A 87 -4.27 -5.78 -11.43
CA ASP A 87 -3.91 -4.60 -12.23
C ASP A 87 -2.87 -3.76 -11.52
N LEU A 88 -3.05 -3.51 -10.22
CA LEU A 88 -2.08 -2.76 -9.42
C LEU A 88 -0.73 -3.49 -9.33
N ARG A 89 -0.70 -4.82 -9.30
CA ARG A 89 0.54 -5.60 -9.31
C ARG A 89 1.29 -5.47 -10.63
N VAL A 90 0.57 -5.40 -11.75
CA VAL A 90 1.17 -5.12 -13.07
C VAL A 90 1.72 -3.70 -13.11
N LEU A 91 0.98 -2.71 -12.60
CA LEU A 91 1.47 -1.33 -12.52
C LEU A 91 2.71 -1.20 -11.62
N ALA A 92 2.72 -1.88 -10.46
CA ALA A 92 3.82 -1.87 -9.51
C ALA A 92 5.12 -2.44 -10.09
N SER A 93 5.04 -3.46 -10.96
CA SER A 93 6.23 -4.02 -11.62
C SER A 93 6.84 -3.08 -12.65
N MET A 94 6.03 -2.19 -13.26
CA MET A 94 6.49 -1.19 -14.23
C MET A 94 6.99 0.10 -13.58
N ALA A 95 6.47 0.46 -12.40
CA ALA A 95 6.78 1.72 -11.74
C ALA A 95 8.24 1.83 -11.28
N LEU A 96 8.86 0.75 -10.78
CA LEU A 96 10.25 0.80 -10.28
C LEU A 96 11.28 1.12 -11.36
N PRO A 97 11.30 0.43 -12.53
CA PRO A 97 12.22 0.77 -13.61
C PRO A 97 12.11 2.24 -14.03
N LEU A 98 10.90 2.79 -14.08
CA LEU A 98 10.67 4.20 -14.41
C LEU A 98 11.26 5.13 -13.33
N LEU A 99 10.94 4.87 -12.05
CA LEU A 99 11.47 5.65 -10.94
C LEU A 99 13.01 5.57 -10.84
N ALA A 100 13.59 4.41 -11.19
CA ALA A 100 15.03 4.23 -11.23
C ALA A 100 15.68 5.04 -12.36
N GLN A 101 15.00 5.25 -13.50
CA GLN A 101 15.48 6.11 -14.59
C GLN A 101 15.40 7.59 -14.21
N LEU A 102 14.31 8.02 -13.59
CA LEU A 102 14.13 9.42 -13.15
C LEU A 102 15.10 9.85 -12.04
N ARG A 103 15.68 8.89 -11.33
CA ARG A 103 16.70 9.11 -10.28
C ARG A 103 18.13 9.16 -10.82
N ARG A 104 18.36 8.92 -12.11
CA ARG A 104 19.67 9.12 -12.73
C ARG A 104 19.83 10.60 -13.09
N PRO A 105 20.85 11.30 -12.57
CA PRO A 105 21.11 12.70 -12.86
C PRO A 105 21.55 12.92 -14.31
#